data_AF-A0A4Y9LKS9-F1
#
_entry.id   AF-A0A4Y9LKS9-F1
#
_cell.length_a   1.000
_cell.length_b   1.000
_cell.length_c   1.000
_cell.angle_alpha   90.00
_cell.angle_beta   90.00
_cell.angle_gamma   90.00
#
_symmetry.space_group_name_H-M   'P 1'
#
loop_
_entity.id
_entity.type
_entity.pdbx_description
1 polymer ?
#
loop_
_entity_poly.entity_id
_entity_poly.type
_entity_poly.pdbx_seq_one_letter_code
_entity_poly.pdbx_strand_id
1 'polypeptide(L)' 'AVPEGRYETLAGFLTERLQRLPEEGDVVRVDDVELTVETVQGRRVARVVARRMADPPGTEPDDRARSSREEVAA' A
#
# COMPACT_ATOMS: atom_id res chain seq x y z
N ALA A 1 2.58 2.38 4.77
CA ALA A 1 3.73 1.54 5.22
C ALA A 1 3.68 0.21 4.45
N VAL A 2 4.69 -0.66 4.45
CA VAL A 2 4.50 -1.99 3.84
C VAL A 2 3.59 -2.79 4.77
N PRO A 3 2.45 -3.33 4.28
CA PRO A 3 1.59 -4.13 5.15
C PRO A 3 2.33 -5.36 5.65
N GLU A 4 1.94 -5.86 6.82
CA GLU A 4 2.43 -7.12 7.35
C GLU A 4 1.51 -8.27 6.93
N GLY A 5 1.98 -9.52 7.00
CA GLY A 5 1.20 -10.70 6.70
C GLY A 5 2.04 -11.93 6.41
N ARG A 6 1.39 -13.02 5.97
CA ARG A 6 2.05 -14.30 5.70
C ARG A 6 2.58 -14.38 4.27
N TYR A 7 3.34 -13.38 3.87
CA TYR A 7 3.99 -13.29 2.57
C TYR A 7 5.39 -12.70 2.71
N GLU A 8 6.28 -13.12 1.82
CA GLU A 8 7.65 -12.64 1.75
C GLU A 8 7.92 -11.84 0.47
N THR A 9 6.98 -11.84 -0.47
CA THR A 9 7.12 -11.20 -1.78
C THR A 9 5.86 -10.45 -2.17
N LEU A 10 5.98 -9.50 -3.10
CA LEU A 10 4.84 -8.76 -3.64
C LEU A 10 3.82 -9.69 -4.33
N ALA A 11 4.28 -10.74 -5.02
CA ALA A 11 3.39 -11.73 -5.62
C ALA A 11 2.58 -12.51 -4.57
N GLY A 12 3.22 -12.85 -3.44
CA GLY A 12 2.55 -13.46 -2.29
C GLY A 12 1.50 -12.52 -1.69
N PHE A 13 1.85 -11.25 -1.49
CA PHE A 13 0.91 -10.22 -1.03
C PHE A 13 -0.31 -10.12 -1.96
N LEU A 14 -0.10 -10.02 -3.28
CA LEU A 14 -1.18 -9.93 -4.26
C LEU A 14 -2.07 -11.17 -4.24
N THR A 15 -1.47 -12.36 -4.16
CA THR A 15 -2.21 -13.63 -4.07
C THR A 15 -3.07 -13.69 -2.80
N GLU A 16 -2.52 -13.26 -1.66
CA GLU A 16 -3.26 -13.18 -0.40
C GLU A 16 -4.41 -12.16 -0.48
N ARG A 17 -4.22 -11.02 -1.16
CA ARG A 17 -5.30 -10.03 -1.33
C ARG A 17 -6.38 -10.47 -2.32
N LEU A 18 -5.99 -11.12 -3.41
CA LEU A 18 -6.92 -11.55 -4.47
C LEU A 18 -7.61 -12.88 -4.15
N GLN A 19 -7.07 -13.70 -3.23
CA GLN A 19 -7.55 -15.05 -2.90
C GLN A 19 -7.60 -15.99 -4.13
N ARG A 20 -6.79 -15.70 -5.15
CA ARG A 20 -6.56 -16.52 -6.34
C ARG A 20 -5.17 -16.22 -6.91
N LEU A 21 -4.76 -16.98 -7.93
CA LEU A 21 -3.56 -16.65 -8.69
C LEU A 21 -3.76 -15.28 -9.38
N PRO A 22 -2.79 -14.36 -9.28
CA PRO A 22 -2.84 -13.09 -9.99
C PRO A 22 -2.73 -13.29 -11.50
N GLU A 23 -3.46 -12.47 -12.24
CA GLU A 23 -3.53 -12.42 -13.70
C GLU A 23 -3.11 -11.03 -14.19
N GLU A 24 -2.72 -10.93 -15.46
CA GLU A 24 -2.37 -9.63 -16.07
C GLU A 24 -3.57 -8.68 -16.06
N GLY A 25 -3.33 -7.43 -15.67
CA GLY A 25 -4.37 -6.42 -15.51
C GLY A 25 -5.03 -6.38 -14.14
N ASP A 26 -4.72 -7.33 -13.24
CA ASP A 26 -5.23 -7.27 -11.87
C ASP A 26 -4.76 -6.02 -11.13
N VAL A 27 -5.66 -5.44 -10.34
CA VAL A 27 -5.41 -4.23 -9.56
C VAL A 27 -5.69 -4.46 -8.09
N VAL A 28 -4.73 -4.10 -7.23
CA VAL A 28 -4.87 -4.09 -5.78
C VAL A 28 -4.49 -2.72 -5.24
N ARG A 29 -5.34 -2.14 -4.39
CA ARG A 29 -5.07 -0.86 -3.72
C ARG A 29 -4.62 -1.09 -2.29
N VAL A 30 -3.58 -0.36 -1.89
CA VAL A 30 -3.00 -0.38 -0.54
C VAL A 30 -2.57 1.03 -0.19
N ASP A 31 -3.12 1.57 0.90
CA ASP A 31 -2.92 2.97 1.30
C ASP A 31 -3.17 3.94 0.12
N ASP A 32 -2.19 4.78 -0.22
CA ASP A 32 -2.18 5.74 -1.33
C ASP A 32 -1.62 5.14 -2.63
N VAL A 33 -1.46 3.81 -2.74
CA VAL A 33 -0.83 3.15 -3.89
C VAL A 33 -1.76 2.16 -4.57
N GLU A 34 -1.82 2.25 -5.89
CA GLU A 34 -2.43 1.26 -6.77
C GLU A 34 -1.34 0.36 -7.37
N LEU A 35 -1.45 -0.94 -7.13
CA LEU A 35 -0.58 -1.96 -7.71
C LEU A 35 -1.32 -2.63 -8.86
N THR A 36 -0.74 -2.59 -10.06
CA THR A 36 -1.25 -3.27 -11.25
C THR A 36 -0.29 -4.39 -11.67
N VAL A 37 -0.81 -5.61 -11.84
CA VAL A 37 -0.05 -6.71 -12.44
C VAL A 37 0.12 -6.42 -13.92
N GLU A 38 1.33 -6.12 -14.35
CA GLU A 38 1.60 -5.79 -15.75
C GLU A 38 1.92 -7.04 -16.57
N THR A 39 2.70 -7.97 -16.01
CA THR A 39 3.03 -9.22 -16.70
C THR A 39 3.09 -10.43 -15.76
N VAL A 40 2.62 -11.57 -16.26
CA VAL A 40 2.71 -12.88 -15.60
C VAL A 40 3.47 -13.84 -16.51
N GLN A 41 4.49 -14.51 -15.97
CA GLN A 41 5.25 -15.54 -16.67
C GLN A 41 4.95 -16.91 -16.06
N GLY A 42 4.17 -17.72 -16.79
CA GLY A 42 3.68 -19.00 -16.28
C GLY A 42 2.79 -18.80 -15.06
N ARG A 43 3.25 -19.19 -13.88
CA ARG A 43 2.53 -19.03 -12.60
C ARG A 43 3.10 -17.93 -11.71
N ARG A 44 4.06 -17.14 -12.22
CA ARG A 44 4.78 -16.14 -11.43
C ARG A 44 4.48 -14.74 -11.98
N VAL A 45 4.06 -13.84 -11.10
CA VAL A 45 4.01 -12.41 -11.40
C VAL A 45 5.43 -11.93 -11.70
N ALA A 46 5.64 -11.44 -12.92
CA ALA A 46 6.96 -11.02 -13.39
C ALA A 46 7.16 -9.51 -13.19
N ARG A 47 6.10 -8.71 -13.39
CA ARG A 47 6.15 -7.26 -13.21
C ARG A 47 4.87 -6.71 -12.60
N VAL A 48 5.04 -5.82 -11.65
CA VAL A 48 3.98 -5.04 -11.02
C VAL A 48 4.35 -3.58 -11.15
N VAL A 49 3.39 -2.75 -11.56
CA VAL A 49 3.53 -1.30 -11.61
C VAL A 49 2.80 -0.72 -10.41
N ALA A 50 3.50 0.09 -9.62
CA ALA A 50 2.93 0.86 -8.53
C ALA A 50 2.70 2.30 -8.98
N ARG A 51 1.49 2.83 -8.74
CA ARG A 51 1.15 4.23 -8.97
C ARG A 51 0.65 4.84 -7.67
N ARG A 52 1.22 5.98 -7.28
CA ARG A 52 0.64 6.79 -6.21
C ARG A 52 -0.68 7.38 -6.70
N MET A 53 -1.73 7.15 -5.96
CA MET A 53 -3.02 7.82 -6.10
C MET A 53 -2.86 9.21 -5.50
N ALA A 54 -3.42 10.23 -6.14
CA ALA A 54 -3.48 11.54 -5.51
C ALA A 54 -4.31 11.42 -4.23
N ASP A 55 -3.89 12.11 -3.16
CA ASP A 55 -4.71 12.22 -1.96
C ASP A 55 -6.09 12.74 -2.38
N PRO A 56 -7.19 12.13 -1.90
CA PRO A 56 -8.50 12.74 -2.08
C PRO A 56 -8.43 14.14 -1.48
N PRO A 57 -8.90 15.19 -2.19
CA PRO A 57 -8.85 16.54 -1.67
C PRO A 57 -9.69 16.60 -0.37
N GLY A 58 -9.04 16.72 0.79
CA GLY A 58 -9.73 17.03 2.05
C GLY A 58 -9.33 16.29 3.33
N THR A 59 -8.25 15.51 3.40
CA THR A 59 -7.75 15.07 4.73
C THR A 59 -6.85 16.17 5.31
N GLU A 60 -7.46 17.19 5.92
CA GLU A 60 -6.74 18.13 6.78
C GLU A 60 -6.03 17.35 7.91
N PRO A 61 -4.73 17.55 8.14
CA PRO A 61 -4.03 16.90 9.24
C PRO A 61 -4.61 17.38 10.58
N ASP A 62 -4.97 16.44 11.46
CA ASP A 62 -5.42 16.73 12.83
C ASP A 62 -4.29 17.39 13.63
N ASP A 63 -4.32 18.72 13.70
CA ASP A 63 -3.39 19.60 14.41
C ASP A 63 -3.49 19.50 15.96
N ARG A 64 -3.84 18.33 16.52
CA ARG A 64 -3.98 18.14 17.98
C ARG A 64 -2.77 17.56 18.71
N ALA A 65 -1.71 17.18 18.01
CA ALA A 65 -0.55 16.51 18.62
C ALA A 65 0.65 17.41 18.97
N ARG A 66 0.49 18.74 19.05
CA ARG A 66 1.58 19.70 19.39
C ARG A 66 1.46 20.42 20.73
N SER A 67 0.55 20.03 21.61
CA SER A 67 0.41 20.66 22.94
C SER A 67 0.79 19.70 24.07
N SER A 68 2.08 19.44 24.27
CA SER A 68 2.55 18.76 25.50
C SER A 68 4.03 18.93 25.86
N ARG A 69 4.74 19.94 25.33
CA ARG A 69 6.08 20.28 25.84
C ARG A 69 6.33 21.78 25.86
N GLU A 70 5.75 22.47 26.82
CA GLU A 70 6.39 23.63 27.45
C GLU A 70 5.74 23.89 28.82
N GLU A 71 6.18 23.13 29.83
CA GLU A 71 6.02 23.57 31.21
C GLU A 71 7.27 23.17 32.00
N VAL A 72 7.70 24.11 32.85
CA VAL A 72 8.74 24.06 33.90
C VAL A 72 10.19 24.40 33.48
N ALA A 73 10.50 25.69 33.53
CA ALA A 73 11.72 26.19 34.17
C ALA A 73 11.41 27.55 34.82
N ALA A 74 11.22 27.52 36.14
CA ALA A 74 11.25 28.70 37.01
C ALA A 74 12.62 28.76 37.70
#